data_AF-A0A656XZ82-F1
#
_entry.id   AF-A0A656XZ82-F1
#
_cell.length_a   1.000
_cell.length_b   1.000
_cell.length_c   1.000
_cell.angle_alpha   90.00
_cell.angle_beta   90.00
_cell.angle_gamma   90.00
#
_symmetry.space_group_name_H-M   'P 1'
#
loop_
_entity.id
_entity.type
_entity.pdbx_description
1 polymer ?
#
loop_
_entity_poly.entity_id
_entity_poly.type
_entity_poly.pdbx_seq_one_letter_code
_entity_poly.pdbx_strand_id
1 'polypeptide(L)'
;MPIERVPLRDAARDVPAAVRTEGVARPERQLPIRAWIVDGKGRDLEVDGVAVAWTSRAVNVRYLDSGGREGFVWVWASAVSRK
;
A
#
# COMPACT_ATOMS: atom_id res chain seq x y z
N MET A 1 -16.74 -0.77 -15.06
CA MET A 1 -16.04 0.52 -15.09
C MET A 1 -14.57 0.25 -14.82
N PRO A 2 -13.62 0.66 -15.69
CA PRO A 2 -12.20 0.53 -15.41
C PRO A 2 -11.84 1.46 -14.23
N ILE A 3 -11.12 0.94 -13.23
CA ILE A 3 -10.61 1.76 -12.13
C ILE A 3 -9.39 2.52 -12.65
N GLU A 4 -9.40 3.84 -12.50
CA GLU A 4 -8.27 4.70 -12.85
C GLU A 4 -7.10 4.45 -11.88
N ARG A 5 -5.86 4.42 -12.39
CA ARG A 5 -4.68 4.30 -11.54
C ARG A 5 -4.26 5.66 -10.99
N VAL A 6 -3.76 5.68 -9.76
CA VAL A 6 -3.12 6.87 -9.19
C VAL A 6 -1.93 7.27 -10.08
N PRO A 7 -1.87 8.49 -10.62
CA PRO A 7 -0.72 8.99 -11.38
C PRO A 7 0.54 8.98 -10.52
N LEU A 8 1.71 8.75 -11.13
CA LEU A 8 2.97 8.60 -10.40
C LEU A 8 3.30 9.78 -9.46
N ARG A 9 2.95 11.01 -9.86
CA ARG A 9 3.15 12.22 -9.04
C ARG A 9 2.29 12.24 -7.76
N ASP A 10 1.16 11.55 -7.78
CA ASP A 10 0.19 11.48 -6.68
C ASP A 10 0.35 10.18 -5.87
N ALA A 11 1.13 9.23 -6.39
CA ALA A 11 1.33 7.91 -5.80
C ALA A 11 1.97 8.02 -4.41
N ALA A 12 1.55 7.14 -3.52
CA ALA A 12 2.13 7.07 -2.19
C ALA A 12 3.60 6.64 -2.25
N ARG A 13 4.39 7.15 -1.31
CA ARG A 13 5.82 6.89 -1.23
C ARG A 13 6.06 5.49 -0.68
N ASP A 14 6.78 4.70 -1.46
CA ASP A 14 7.24 3.38 -1.02
C ASP A 14 8.31 3.47 0.07
N VAL A 15 8.39 2.43 0.89
CA VAL A 15 9.64 2.08 1.61
C VAL A 15 10.81 1.84 0.64
N PRO A 16 12.07 1.89 1.11
CA PRO A 16 13.24 1.63 0.26
C PRO A 16 13.17 0.29 -0.48
N ALA A 17 13.70 0.25 -1.72
CA ALA A 17 13.67 -0.94 -2.57
C ALA A 17 14.26 -2.20 -1.91
N ALA A 18 15.35 -2.06 -1.16
CA ALA A 18 16.01 -3.16 -0.44
C ALA A 18 15.11 -3.88 0.57
N VAL A 19 14.03 -3.25 1.05
CA VAL A 19 13.08 -3.85 2.00
C VAL A 19 12.07 -4.77 1.29
N ARG A 20 11.93 -4.63 -0.03
CA ARG A 20 10.86 -5.23 -0.83
C ARG A 20 11.29 -6.50 -1.58
N THR A 21 12.56 -6.87 -1.52
CA THR A 21 13.15 -7.91 -2.39
C THR A 21 13.25 -9.28 -1.74
N GLU A 22 13.27 -9.38 -0.41
CA GLU A 22 13.52 -10.65 0.29
C GLU A 22 12.24 -11.27 0.86
N GLY A 23 12.02 -12.57 0.58
CA GLY A 23 10.98 -13.36 1.23
C GLY A 23 9.55 -12.87 0.98
N VAL A 24 9.27 -12.39 -0.23
CA VAL A 24 7.94 -11.86 -0.59
C VAL A 24 6.90 -12.97 -0.61
N ALA A 25 6.02 -12.95 0.39
CA ALA A 25 4.82 -13.77 0.44
C ALA A 25 3.65 -13.06 -0.24
N ARG A 26 2.74 -13.84 -0.83
CA ARG A 26 1.48 -13.34 -1.41
C ARG A 26 0.32 -14.11 -0.79
N PRO A 27 -0.78 -13.45 -0.41
CA PRO A 27 -1.93 -14.14 0.12
C PRO A 27 -2.72 -14.81 -1.01
N GLU A 28 -3.32 -15.96 -0.72
CA GLU A 28 -4.26 -16.64 -1.63
C GLU A 28 -5.62 -15.93 -1.71
N ARG A 29 -5.93 -15.10 -0.70
CA ARG A 29 -7.20 -14.38 -0.57
C ARG A 29 -6.95 -12.91 -0.31
N GLN A 30 -7.93 -12.07 -0.58
CA GLN A 30 -7.85 -10.66 -0.20
C GLN A 30 -7.78 -10.55 1.32
N LEU A 31 -6.80 -9.81 1.83
CA LEU A 31 -6.63 -9.51 3.24
C LEU A 31 -6.94 -8.03 3.49
N PRO A 32 -8.17 -7.69 3.94
CA PRO A 32 -8.53 -6.33 4.30
C PRO A 32 -7.68 -5.84 5.47
N ILE A 33 -7.13 -4.64 5.33
CA ILE A 33 -6.29 -3.99 6.33
C ILE A 33 -6.62 -2.51 6.40
N ARG A 34 -6.04 -1.87 7.41
CA ARG A 34 -5.86 -0.42 7.44
C ARG A 34 -4.37 -0.11 7.41
N ALA A 35 -3.97 0.92 6.68
CA ALA A 35 -2.56 1.29 6.54
C ALA A 35 -2.39 2.81 6.62
N TRP A 36 -1.31 3.23 7.26
CA TRP A 36 -0.80 4.60 7.12
C TRP A 36 0.10 4.69 5.89
N ILE A 37 -0.19 5.67 5.03
CA ILE A 37 0.58 5.97 3.81
C ILE A 37 1.06 7.43 3.85
N VAL A 38 2.13 7.71 3.12
CA VAL A 38 2.55 9.09 2.79
C VAL A 38 2.21 9.31 1.32
N ASP A 39 1.25 10.19 1.03
CA ASP A 39 0.80 10.43 -0.35
C ASP A 39 1.86 11.19 -1.19
N GLY A 40 1.60 11.36 -2.50
CA GLY A 40 2.50 12.10 -3.38
C GLY A 40 2.76 13.55 -2.96
N LYS A 41 1.86 14.14 -2.14
CA LYS A 41 1.98 15.49 -1.57
C LYS A 41 2.71 15.51 -0.22
N GLY A 42 3.13 14.36 0.30
CA GLY A 42 3.84 14.24 1.57
C GLY A 42 2.93 14.26 2.80
N ARG A 43 1.63 14.01 2.64
CA ARG A 43 0.67 13.96 3.75
C ARG A 43 0.54 12.54 4.29
N ASP A 44 0.52 12.40 5.61
CA ASP A 44 0.18 11.16 6.28
C ASP A 44 -1.34 10.93 6.23
N LEU A 45 -1.75 9.79 5.67
CA LEU A 45 -3.15 9.42 5.52
C LEU A 45 -3.35 7.98 6.00
N GLU A 46 -4.41 7.77 6.77
CA GLU A 46 -4.88 6.43 7.09
C GLU A 46 -5.88 5.98 6.03
N VAL A 47 -5.60 4.85 5.37
CA VAL A 47 -6.43 4.30 4.29
C VAL A 47 -6.88 2.89 4.59
N ASP A 48 -8.10 2.58 4.17
CA ASP A 48 -8.53 1.20 4.02
C ASP A 48 -7.89 0.61 2.76
N GLY A 49 -7.41 -0.63 2.87
CA GLY A 49 -6.73 -1.28 1.76
C GLY A 49 -6.78 -2.80 1.84
N VAL A 50 -6.09 -3.41 0.89
CA VAL A 50 -5.90 -4.87 0.83
C VAL A 50 -4.42 -5.16 0.78
N ALA A 51 -3.94 -6.01 1.71
CA ALA A 51 -2.58 -6.53 1.62
C ALA A 51 -2.51 -7.53 0.45
N VAL A 52 -1.62 -7.27 -0.51
CA VAL A 52 -1.46 -8.10 -1.73
C VAL A 52 -0.12 -8.81 -1.79
N ALA A 53 0.85 -8.37 -0.98
CA ALA A 53 2.10 -9.07 -0.71
C ALA A 53 2.71 -8.54 0.59
N TRP A 54 3.64 -9.28 1.18
CA TRP A 54 4.43 -8.78 2.31
C TRP A 54 5.80 -9.45 2.38
N THR A 55 6.73 -8.76 3.03
CA THR A 55 7.97 -9.32 3.56
C THR A 55 7.85 -9.38 5.10
N SER A 56 8.91 -9.76 5.79
CA SER A 56 8.96 -9.65 7.26
C SER A 56 8.91 -8.20 7.76
N ARG A 57 9.19 -7.21 6.90
CA ARG A 57 9.34 -5.80 7.29
C ARG A 57 8.36 -4.84 6.63
N ALA A 58 7.78 -5.22 5.50
CA ALA A 58 6.92 -4.34 4.73
C ALA A 58 5.72 -5.08 4.14
N VAL A 59 4.65 -4.34 3.85
CA VAL A 59 3.43 -4.85 3.24
C VAL A 59 3.16 -4.05 1.97
N ASN A 60 2.92 -4.74 0.87
CA ASN A 60 2.37 -4.14 -0.34
C ASN A 60 0.86 -4.00 -0.17
N VAL A 61 0.39 -2.76 -0.20
CA VAL A 61 -0.99 -2.38 0.02
C VAL A 61 -1.56 -1.88 -1.30
N ARG A 62 -2.68 -2.49 -1.71
CA ARG A 62 -3.57 -1.93 -2.71
C ARG A 62 -4.59 -1.03 -2.00
N TYR A 63 -4.65 0.24 -2.38
CA TYR A 63 -5.49 1.24 -1.74
C TYR A 63 -6.26 2.08 -2.76
N LEU A 64 -7.29 2.78 -2.30
CA LEU A 64 -7.95 3.82 -3.07
C LEU A 64 -7.59 5.18 -2.47
N ASP A 65 -7.22 6.13 -3.31
CA ASP A 65 -7.02 7.51 -2.86
C ASP A 65 -8.34 8.26 -2.66
N SER A 66 -8.27 9.52 -2.23
CA SER A 66 -9.47 10.35 -2.02
C SER A 66 -10.29 10.60 -3.30
N GLY A 67 -9.73 10.36 -4.49
CA GLY A 67 -10.40 10.45 -5.77
C GLY A 67 -10.95 9.12 -6.28
N GLY A 68 -10.86 8.04 -5.48
CA GLY A 68 -11.28 6.70 -5.87
C GLY A 68 -10.34 6.01 -6.87
N ARG A 69 -9.11 6.53 -7.04
CA ARG A 69 -8.10 5.95 -7.93
C ARG A 69 -7.33 4.87 -7.19
N GLU A 70 -7.00 3.78 -7.89
CA GLU A 70 -6.26 2.66 -7.30
C GLU A 70 -4.75 2.91 -7.33
N GLY A 71 -4.13 2.75 -6.17
CA GLY A 71 -2.69 2.80 -5.98
C GLY A 71 -2.16 1.52 -5.35
N PHE A 72 -0.85 1.31 -5.51
CA PHE A 72 -0.10 0.29 -4.82
C PHE A 72 1.07 0.95 -4.12
N VAL A 73 1.32 0.57 -2.88
CA VAL A 73 2.44 1.10 -2.09
C VAL A 73 2.96 0.06 -1.13
N TRP A 74 4.28 -0.01 -0.99
CA TRP A 74 4.89 -0.73 0.10
C TRP A 74 5.08 0.17 1.30
N VAL A 75 4.48 -0.21 2.43
CA VAL A 75 4.62 0.47 3.72
C VAL A 75 5.32 -0.43 4.73
N TRP A 76 5.88 0.14 5.79
CA TRP A 76 6.40 -0.65 6.90
C TRP A 76 5.30 -1.50 7.53
N ALA A 77 5.63 -2.72 7.96
CA ALA A 77 4.67 -3.61 8.61
C ALA A 77 4.04 -2.99 9.86
N SER A 78 4.78 -2.12 10.57
CA SER A 78 4.30 -1.35 11.72
C SER A 78 3.28 -0.26 11.37
N ALA A 79 3.15 0.11 10.08
CA ALA A 79 2.16 1.06 9.61
C ALA A 79 0.82 0.39 9.24
N VAL A 80 0.70 -0.92 9.44
CA VAL A 80 -0.46 -1.72 9.04
C VAL A 80 -1.15 -2.30 10.26
N SER A 81 -2.47 -2.16 10.31
CA SER A 81 -3.36 -2.78 11.28
C SER A 81 -4.30 -3.75 10.58
N ARG A 82 -4.57 -4.89 11.21
CA ARG A 82 -5.62 -5.81 10.75
C ARG A 82 -7.00 -5.20 11.03
N LYS A 83 -7.95 -5.46 10.15
CA LYS A 83 -9.37 -5.22 10.40
C LYS A 83 -9.98 -6.38 11.18
#